data_AF-A0A7L5AIV1-F1
#
_entry.id   AF-A0A7L5AIV1-F1
#
_cell.length_a   1.000
_cell.length_b   1.000
_cell.length_c   1.000
_cell.angle_alpha   90.00
_cell.angle_beta   90.00
_cell.angle_gamma   90.00
#
_symmetry.space_group_name_H-M   'P 1'
#
loop_
_entity.id
_entity.type
_entity.pdbx_description
1 polymer ?
#
loop_
_entity_poly.entity_id
_entity_poly.type
_entity_poly.pdbx_seq_one_letter_code
_entity_poly.pdbx_strand_id
1 'polypeptide(L)'
;MNETTESSRKRPETHGSSEAGRYLRFIDWLNRSLEGPLGPPPSGPFDEVVQQVGAATCPVCNRPMSEHRIDHTVSNAVLHCPVGHERPAEHQEPLNELGMPKRPHD
;
A
#
# COMPACT_ATOMS: atom_id res chain seq x y z
N MET A 1 6.71 -17.01 68.86
CA MET A 1 5.24 -16.89 68.76
C MET A 1 4.93 -16.26 67.41
N ASN A 2 3.97 -16.88 66.69
CA ASN A 2 3.10 -16.43 65.58
C ASN A 2 3.64 -15.74 64.31
N GLU A 3 3.79 -16.57 63.28
CA GLU A 3 3.13 -16.59 61.95
C GLU A 3 2.08 -15.51 61.60
N THR A 4 2.11 -15.02 60.34
CA THR A 4 0.99 -14.70 59.41
C THR A 4 1.64 -14.38 58.04
N THR A 5 1.89 -15.36 57.17
CA THR A 5 1.08 -15.87 56.04
C THR A 5 0.87 -14.94 54.82
N GLU A 6 1.25 -15.50 53.66
CA GLU A 6 0.61 -15.43 52.34
C GLU A 6 0.45 -14.09 51.60
N SER A 7 0.98 -14.03 50.36
CA SER A 7 0.08 -14.18 49.21
C SER A 7 0.87 -14.37 47.92
N SER A 8 1.01 -15.64 47.57
CA SER A 8 1.25 -16.12 46.22
C SER A 8 0.27 -15.47 45.23
N ARG A 9 0.80 -14.72 44.25
CA ARG A 9 0.13 -14.53 42.97
C ARG A 9 0.98 -15.18 41.90
N LYS A 10 0.90 -16.52 41.82
CA LYS A 10 1.36 -17.27 40.66
C LYS A 10 0.72 -16.66 39.41
N ARG A 11 1.56 -16.24 38.46
CA ARG A 11 1.15 -15.87 37.10
C ARG A 11 0.46 -17.12 36.50
N PRO A 12 -0.76 -17.02 35.97
CA PRO A 12 -1.39 -18.15 35.33
C PRO A 12 -0.56 -18.54 34.12
N GLU A 13 -0.06 -19.77 34.12
CA GLU A 13 0.59 -20.36 32.97
C GLU A 13 -0.50 -20.51 31.90
N THR A 14 -0.39 -19.69 30.85
CA THR A 14 -1.25 -19.82 29.69
C THR A 14 -0.88 -21.13 29.00
N HIS A 15 -1.59 -22.20 29.34
CA HIS A 15 -1.74 -23.38 28.49
C HIS A 15 -2.56 -22.99 27.25
N GLY A 16 -2.00 -22.11 26.43
CA GLY A 16 -2.48 -21.77 25.10
C GLY A 16 -1.93 -22.80 24.13
N SER A 17 -2.74 -23.82 23.83
CA SER A 17 -2.66 -24.77 22.72
C SER A 17 -1.24 -25.11 22.22
N SER A 18 -0.81 -26.36 22.46
CA SER A 18 0.44 -26.91 21.88
C SER A 18 0.52 -26.74 20.35
N GLU A 19 -0.63 -26.52 19.71
CA GLU A 19 -0.80 -26.19 18.30
C GLU A 19 -0.27 -24.82 17.87
N ALA A 20 -0.48 -23.79 18.68
CA ALA A 20 0.03 -22.44 18.38
C ALA A 20 1.54 -22.38 18.58
N GLY A 21 2.05 -23.04 19.63
CA GLY A 21 3.48 -23.15 19.90
C GLY A 21 4.25 -23.90 18.80
N ARG A 22 3.70 -25.02 18.29
CA ARG A 22 4.34 -25.78 17.19
C ARG A 22 4.31 -25.01 15.86
N TYR A 23 3.25 -24.25 15.60
CA TYR A 23 3.14 -23.43 14.38
C TYR A 23 4.20 -22.32 14.36
N LEU A 24 4.37 -21.58 15.46
CA LEU A 24 5.41 -20.55 15.55
C LEU A 24 6.83 -21.13 15.36
N ARG A 25 7.11 -22.29 15.96
CA ARG A 25 8.39 -23.01 15.77
C ARG A 25 8.63 -23.43 14.32
N PHE A 26 7.58 -23.82 13.61
CA PHE A 26 7.65 -24.16 12.18
C PHE A 26 7.95 -22.93 11.32
N ILE A 27 7.28 -21.80 11.57
CA ILE A 27 7.56 -20.53 10.88
C ILE A 27 8.99 -20.05 11.14
N ASP A 28 9.48 -20.17 12.39
CA ASP A 28 10.87 -19.85 12.74
C ASP A 28 11.88 -20.73 11.99
N TRP A 29 11.61 -22.04 11.90
CA TRP A 29 12.46 -22.98 11.14
C TRP A 29 12.44 -22.69 9.64
N LEU A 30 11.27 -22.36 9.08
CA LEU A 30 11.13 -21.97 7.68
C LEU A 30 11.91 -20.69 7.39
N ASN A 31 11.73 -19.64 8.19
CA ASN A 31 12.45 -18.39 8.02
C ASN A 31 13.97 -18.63 8.08
N ARG A 32 14.46 -19.40 9.08
CA ARG A 32 15.89 -19.74 9.18
C ARG A 32 16.41 -20.52 7.97
N SER A 33 15.60 -21.44 7.44
CA SER A 33 15.96 -22.26 6.28
C SER A 33 15.93 -21.46 4.97
N LEU A 34 15.14 -20.39 4.90
CA LEU A 34 15.00 -19.52 3.73
C LEU A 34 16.03 -18.38 3.71
N GLU A 35 16.48 -17.89 4.86
CA GLU A 35 17.49 -16.82 4.97
C GLU A 35 18.82 -17.17 4.28
N GLY A 36 19.22 -18.44 4.28
CA GLY A 36 20.43 -18.89 3.58
C GLY A 36 20.31 -18.83 2.05
N PRO A 37 19.38 -19.58 1.44
CA PRO A 37 19.25 -19.68 -0.01
C PRO A 37 18.62 -18.44 -0.68
N LEU A 38 17.76 -17.68 0.00
CA LEU A 38 17.17 -16.45 -0.58
C LEU A 38 17.98 -15.19 -0.26
N GLY A 39 18.78 -15.21 0.82
CA GLY A 39 19.47 -14.04 1.32
C GLY A 39 18.50 -12.95 1.80
N PRO A 40 19.02 -11.82 2.33
CA PRO A 40 18.21 -10.62 2.45
C PRO A 40 17.67 -10.26 1.06
N PRO A 41 16.41 -9.81 0.94
CA PRO A 41 15.85 -9.43 -0.35
C PRO A 41 16.83 -8.45 -1.01
N PRO A 42 17.14 -8.62 -2.31
CA PRO A 42 17.97 -7.65 -2.99
C PRO A 42 17.28 -6.30 -2.85
N SER A 43 17.89 -5.40 -2.08
CA SER A 43 17.68 -3.97 -2.23
C SER A 43 18.31 -3.64 -3.58
N GLY A 44 17.62 -4.03 -4.66
CA GLY A 44 18.07 -3.80 -6.02
C GLY A 44 18.33 -2.30 -6.21
N PRO A 45 18.90 -1.92 -7.36
CA PRO A 45 19.19 -0.53 -7.63
C PRO A 45 17.86 0.25 -7.78
N PHE A 46 17.30 0.69 -6.67
CA PHE A 46 16.07 1.47 -6.62
C PHE A 46 16.25 2.78 -7.38
N ASP A 47 17.47 3.31 -7.41
CA ASP A 47 17.81 4.50 -8.18
C ASP A 47 17.58 4.30 -9.68
N GLU A 48 17.94 3.15 -10.27
CA GLU A 48 17.74 2.87 -11.70
C GLU A 48 16.25 2.82 -12.05
N VAL A 49 15.44 2.23 -11.17
CA VAL A 49 13.98 2.18 -11.31
C VAL A 49 13.39 3.59 -11.21
N VAL A 50 13.83 4.40 -10.25
CA VAL A 50 13.38 5.79 -10.09
C VAL A 50 13.73 6.62 -11.33
N GLN A 51 14.93 6.47 -11.89
CA GLN A 51 15.33 7.15 -13.12
C GLN A 51 14.48 6.73 -14.31
N GLN A 52 14.24 5.44 -14.48
CA GLN A 52 13.41 4.92 -15.57
C GLN A 52 11.96 5.42 -15.46
N VAL A 53 11.39 5.42 -14.26
CA VAL A 53 10.03 5.93 -14.02
C VAL A 53 9.98 7.44 -14.25
N GLY A 54 10.99 8.19 -13.80
CA GLY A 54 11.07 9.64 -14.02
C GLY A 54 11.16 10.04 -15.50
N ALA A 55 11.80 9.20 -16.33
CA ALA A 55 11.89 9.37 -17.78
C ALA A 55 10.60 9.00 -18.53
N ALA A 56 9.67 8.27 -17.89
CA ALA A 56 8.40 7.92 -18.50
C ALA A 56 7.54 9.16 -18.75
N THR A 57 6.80 9.15 -19.86
CA THR A 57 5.95 10.27 -20.26
C THR A 57 4.56 10.15 -19.63
N CYS A 58 4.03 11.24 -19.08
CA CYS A 58 2.64 11.31 -18.61
C CYS A 58 1.66 11.17 -19.79
N PRO A 59 0.67 10.25 -19.75
CA PRO A 59 -0.28 10.04 -20.84
C PRO A 59 -1.29 11.19 -21.03
N VAL A 60 -1.43 12.07 -20.03
CA VAL A 60 -2.34 13.22 -20.08
C VAL A 60 -1.69 14.46 -20.70
N CYS A 61 -0.51 14.86 -20.20
CA CYS A 61 0.15 16.11 -20.60
C CYS A 61 1.40 15.92 -21.47
N ASN A 62 1.84 14.68 -21.71
CA ASN A 62 3.04 14.32 -22.46
C ASN A 62 4.38 14.90 -21.94
N ARG A 63 4.43 15.33 -20.68
CA ARG A 63 5.66 15.74 -19.99
C ARG A 63 6.27 14.59 -19.18
N PRO A 64 7.58 14.61 -18.89
CA PRO A 64 8.22 13.57 -18.10
C PRO A 64 7.62 13.49 -16.69
N MET A 65 7.51 12.28 -16.15
CA MET A 65 6.99 11.99 -14.81
C MET A 65 7.83 12.65 -13.70
N SER A 66 9.11 12.92 -13.96
CA SER A 66 9.98 13.67 -13.04
C SER A 66 9.49 15.10 -12.75
N GLU A 67 8.68 15.71 -13.63
CA GLU A 67 8.07 17.03 -13.39
C GLU A 67 6.80 16.98 -12.54
N HIS A 68 6.28 15.77 -12.25
CA HIS A 68 5.05 15.60 -11.50
C HIS A 68 5.33 15.44 -10.00
N ARG A 69 4.37 15.88 -9.18
CA ARG A 69 4.44 15.70 -7.72
C ARG A 69 3.48 14.60 -7.29
N ILE A 70 3.98 13.58 -6.62
CA ILE A 70 3.14 12.55 -5.98
C ILE A 70 2.96 12.94 -4.51
N ASP A 71 1.71 13.15 -4.10
CA ASP A 71 1.32 13.40 -2.73
C ASP A 71 0.88 12.10 -2.05
N HIS A 72 1.59 11.72 -0.99
CA HIS A 72 1.33 10.53 -0.17
C HIS A 72 0.73 10.86 1.20
N THR A 73 0.27 12.10 1.42
CA THR A 73 -0.28 12.54 2.71
C THR A 73 -1.67 11.97 3.01
N VAL A 74 -2.40 11.56 1.98
CA VAL A 74 -3.71 10.90 2.09
C VAL A 74 -3.59 9.41 1.80
N SER A 75 -4.63 8.63 2.12
CA SER A 75 -4.59 7.16 2.00
C SER A 75 -4.30 6.66 0.58
N ASN A 76 -4.64 7.46 -0.43
CA ASN A 76 -4.35 7.18 -1.83
C ASN A 76 -3.27 8.15 -2.33
N ALA A 77 -2.29 7.65 -3.06
CA ALA A 77 -1.31 8.53 -3.71
C ALA A 77 -2.01 9.41 -4.75
N VAL A 78 -1.86 10.73 -4.63
CA VAL A 78 -2.42 11.71 -5.59
C VAL A 78 -1.29 12.22 -6.48
N LEU A 79 -1.45 12.08 -7.78
CA LEU A 79 -0.50 12.58 -8.78
C LEU A 79 -0.93 13.97 -9.25
N HIS A 80 -0.09 14.98 -9.03
CA HIS A 80 -0.31 16.35 -9.51
C HIS A 80 0.44 16.59 -10.82
N CYS A 81 -0.32 16.88 -11.88
CA CYS A 81 0.22 17.31 -13.15
C CYS A 81 0.73 18.77 -13.07
N PRO A 82 1.92 19.08 -13.63
CA PRO A 82 2.45 20.45 -13.64
C PRO A 82 1.72 21.37 -14.61
N VAL A 83 0.94 20.82 -15.54
CA VAL A 83 0.16 21.59 -16.52
C VAL A 83 -1.22 21.87 -15.93
N GLY A 84 -1.64 23.14 -15.98
CA GLY A 84 -3.02 23.51 -15.67
C GLY A 84 -3.97 22.83 -16.64
N HIS A 85 -4.83 21.94 -16.13
CA HIS A 85 -5.90 21.34 -16.90
C HIS A 85 -7.17 22.15 -16.70
N GLU A 86 -7.53 22.91 -17.73
CA GLU A 86 -8.84 23.55 -17.76
C GLU A 86 -9.88 22.45 -17.99
N ARG A 87 -10.81 22.31 -17.04
CA ARG A 87 -11.89 21.34 -17.18
C ARG A 87 -12.74 21.81 -18.37
N PRO A 88 -13.07 20.93 -19.33
CA PRO A 88 -14.01 21.29 -20.39
C PRO A 88 -15.29 21.84 -19.77
N ALA A 89 -15.90 22.83 -20.43
CA ALA A 89 -17.17 23.38 -20.00
C ALA A 89 -18.19 22.24 -19.84
N GLU A 90 -18.94 22.27 -18.73
CA GLU A 90 -20.01 21.32 -18.50
C GLU A 90 -21.07 21.43 -19.61
N HIS A 91 -21.36 20.32 -20.27
CA HIS A 91 -22.42 20.29 -21.26
C HIS A 91 -23.77 20.34 -20.53
N GLN A 92 -24.50 21.44 -20.68
CA GLN A 92 -25.83 21.62 -20.09
C GLN A 92 -26.95 20.94 -20.93
N GLU A 93 -26.58 20.31 -22.04
CA GLU A 93 -27.53 19.65 -22.94
C GLU A 93 -28.07 18.34 -22.31
N PRO A 94 -29.36 18.00 -22.50
CA PRO A 94 -29.91 16.74 -22.04
C PRO A 94 -29.13 15.56 -22.63
N LEU A 95 -28.58 14.71 -21.79
CA LEU A 95 -27.89 13.50 -22.22
C LEU A 95 -28.87 12.32 -22.33
N ASN A 96 -28.61 11.40 -23.25
CA ASN A 96 -29.32 10.12 -23.31
C ASN A 96 -28.70 9.09 -22.33
N GLU A 97 -29.25 7.86 -22.30
CA GLU A 97 -28.78 6.76 -21.42
C GLU A 97 -27.30 6.37 -21.66
N LEU A 98 -26.73 6.74 -22.81
CA LEU A 98 -25.34 6.47 -23.18
C LEU A 98 -24.41 7.65 -22.87
N GLY A 99 -24.91 8.72 -22.24
CA GLY A 99 -24.12 9.91 -21.92
C GLY A 99 -23.76 10.77 -23.13
N MET A 100 -24.47 10.62 -24.26
CA MET A 100 -24.31 11.46 -25.44
C MET A 100 -25.40 12.55 -25.49
N PRO A 101 -25.15 13.70 -26.14
CA PRO A 101 -26.18 14.72 -26.35
C PRO A 101 -27.44 14.11 -27.01
N LYS A 102 -28.61 14.36 -26.42
CA LYS A 102 -29.89 13.90 -26.94
C LYS A 102 -30.18 14.69 -28.22
N ARG A 103 -30.07 14.00 -29.38
CA ARG A 103 -30.50 14.59 -30.65
C ARG A 103 -31.98 14.98 -30.55
N PRO A 104 -32.37 16.17 -31.04
CA PRO A 104 -33.78 16.49 -31.18
C PRO A 104 -34.42 15.40 -32.06
N HIS A 105 -35.50 14.81 -31.58
CA HIS A 105 -36.40 14.05 -32.44
C HIS A 105 -37.25 15.10 -33.19
N ASP A 106 -37.13 15.15 -34.51
CA ASP A 106 -38.15 15.78 -35.37
C ASP A 106 -39.45 14.96 -35.33
#